data_AF-A0A821BMB7-F1
#
_entry.id   AF-A0A821BMB7-F1
#
_cell.length_a   1.000
_cell.length_b   1.000
_cell.length_c   1.000
_cell.angle_alpha   90.00
_cell.angle_beta   90.00
_cell.angle_gamma   90.00
#
_symmetry.space_group_name_H-M   'P 1'
#
loop_
_entity.id
_entity.type
_entity.pdbx_description
1 polymer ?
#
loop_
_entity_poly.entity_id
_entity_poly.type
_entity_poly.pdbx_seq_one_letter_code
_entity_poly.pdbx_strand_id
1 'polypeptide(L)'
;MFIFNILLLLITNSYCIDELPGINDISSGYDAAKMLSASEQNSKYRIFDLTEQSTTPFKTKILEQDRTFTTPKNVQVTDVSVRKVDACETIAYTFESFFHSYFRSTSFGVGIGVPGVINVAVGYSETLKQIQEAITKSEKAVGISTIWWGLYSVQLAPPFLLKLDPIFIQSVDLLASEASNPSNEENQIYYNQFIETFGTHYVSRIIVGGTAHLYTLMDQSYYKESSYEERTSQVSLMFQYKQYNGQIGSNSNEIWASMKEKFRTTSSTLSIFRPPVASKENKSDWETWQNVAGNYPVVINRTLFSIHDLIKDKPTVREHLRKTIEFYLQKGVMPTLAELNGQSKSRNSLISPKPQGSIIGLDVVGCGYDPLLLESKYCIFDQSNFTENEPWSDPYNKTLMYSIPNGWFAVNTPESLTLDGSILVTSVEDYFRQTRTVTEFYRRFYQDYYNLVLRMKQMGWYTLSVSAFPYPKLNPTAQVAFDNLPTHFDVKDLKIWQDFFDIFGTHVVVSSNMGGQVWAETWYEKCLTYEHTQTWIDEQVTTNW
;
A
#
# COMPACT_ATOMS: atom_id res chain seq x y z
N MET A 1 -8.17 9.34 -56.47
CA MET A 1 -7.25 9.02 -55.37
C MET A 1 -7.80 9.64 -54.07
N PHE A 2 -8.96 9.16 -53.60
CA PHE A 2 -9.68 9.74 -52.43
C PHE A 2 -10.67 8.72 -51.82
N ILE A 3 -10.23 7.47 -51.63
CA ILE A 3 -11.02 6.40 -51.01
C ILE A 3 -10.09 5.61 -50.07
N PHE A 4 -9.69 6.24 -48.96
CA PHE A 4 -8.88 5.60 -47.91
C PHE A 4 -8.91 6.41 -46.59
N ASN A 5 -10.12 6.72 -46.08
CA ASN A 5 -10.25 7.35 -44.75
C ASN A 5 -11.62 7.16 -44.05
N ILE A 6 -12.49 6.26 -44.52
CA ILE A 6 -13.77 5.93 -43.87
C ILE A 6 -13.93 4.41 -43.81
N LEU A 7 -13.05 3.75 -43.06
CA LEU A 7 -13.12 2.31 -42.76
C LEU A 7 -12.83 1.97 -41.28
N LEU A 8 -12.77 2.97 -40.40
CA LEU A 8 -12.39 2.79 -38.99
C LEU A 8 -13.55 3.01 -37.98
N LEU A 9 -14.79 3.16 -38.46
CA LEU A 9 -15.92 3.61 -37.63
C LEU A 9 -17.25 2.91 -37.94
N LEU A 10 -17.18 1.71 -38.51
CA LEU A 10 -18.33 0.80 -38.71
C LEU A 10 -17.99 -0.62 -38.22
N ILE A 11 -17.41 -0.72 -37.03
CA ILE A 11 -17.59 -1.94 -36.21
C ILE A 11 -19.05 -1.88 -35.75
N THR A 12 -19.86 -2.80 -36.29
CA THR A 12 -21.28 -2.91 -35.98
C THR A 12 -21.49 -3.08 -34.48
N ASN A 13 -22.42 -2.32 -33.89
CA ASN A 13 -22.88 -2.47 -32.52
C ASN A 13 -23.59 -3.83 -32.31
N SER A 14 -22.84 -4.92 -32.27
CA SER A 14 -23.15 -5.99 -31.33
C SER A 14 -23.29 -5.35 -29.95
N TYR A 15 -24.34 -5.67 -29.21
CA TYR A 15 -24.54 -5.18 -27.85
C TYR A 15 -23.37 -5.65 -26.98
N CYS A 16 -22.31 -4.85 -26.91
CA CYS A 16 -21.31 -4.97 -25.87
C CYS A 16 -22.05 -4.75 -24.56
N ILE A 17 -22.21 -5.84 -23.81
CA ILE A 17 -22.61 -5.76 -22.41
C ILE A 17 -21.62 -4.77 -21.78
N ASP A 18 -22.14 -3.69 -21.20
CA ASP A 18 -21.34 -2.68 -20.48
C ASP A 18 -20.74 -3.38 -19.24
N GLU A 19 -19.67 -4.14 -19.45
CA GLU A 19 -18.86 -4.78 -18.42
C GLU A 19 -18.15 -3.67 -17.64
N LEU A 20 -18.18 -3.76 -16.31
CA LEU A 20 -17.54 -2.77 -15.46
C LEU A 20 -16.02 -2.73 -15.74
N PRO A 21 -15.42 -1.56 -16.05
CA PRO A 21 -13.98 -1.47 -16.23
C PRO A 21 -13.19 -2.03 -15.03
N GLY A 22 -12.17 -2.83 -15.33
CA GLY A 22 -11.34 -3.51 -14.32
C GLY A 22 -11.79 -4.93 -13.92
N ILE A 23 -12.93 -5.45 -14.41
CA ILE A 23 -13.32 -6.86 -14.14
C ILE A 23 -12.29 -7.85 -14.70
N ASN A 24 -11.72 -7.58 -15.87
CA ASN A 24 -10.66 -8.42 -16.42
C ASN A 24 -9.38 -8.37 -15.57
N ASP A 25 -8.91 -7.18 -15.16
CA ASP A 25 -7.78 -7.02 -14.23
C ASP A 25 -7.95 -7.80 -12.92
N ILE A 26 -9.15 -7.79 -12.33
CA ILE A 26 -9.40 -8.44 -11.04
C ILE A 26 -9.60 -9.96 -11.18
N SER A 27 -10.02 -10.44 -12.35
CA SER A 27 -10.10 -11.88 -12.65
C SER A 27 -8.74 -12.54 -12.93
N SER A 28 -7.73 -11.73 -13.26
CA SER A 28 -6.46 -12.16 -13.81
C SER A 28 -5.32 -12.16 -12.80
N GLY A 29 -4.28 -12.90 -13.17
CA GLY A 29 -3.00 -12.83 -12.49
C GLY A 29 -2.23 -11.55 -12.77
N TYR A 30 -1.20 -11.32 -11.97
CA TYR A 30 -0.45 -10.08 -11.94
C TYR A 30 1.04 -10.31 -11.74
N ASP A 31 1.84 -9.67 -12.58
CA ASP A 31 3.30 -9.73 -12.51
C ASP A 31 3.85 -8.54 -11.72
N ALA A 32 4.03 -8.72 -10.41
CA ALA A 32 4.50 -7.65 -9.52
C ALA A 32 5.94 -7.16 -9.84
N ALA A 33 6.77 -7.95 -10.53
CA ALA A 33 8.07 -7.49 -11.03
C ALA A 33 7.92 -6.44 -12.14
N LYS A 34 6.83 -6.52 -12.92
CA LYS A 34 6.52 -5.67 -14.08
C LYS A 34 5.45 -4.63 -13.81
N MET A 35 5.03 -4.46 -12.55
CA MET A 35 3.94 -3.59 -12.08
C MET A 35 3.90 -2.17 -12.70
N LEU A 36 5.07 -1.68 -13.13
CA LEU A 36 5.33 -0.31 -13.53
C LEU A 36 5.67 -0.18 -15.02
N SER A 37 5.60 -1.28 -15.77
CA SER A 37 5.64 -1.22 -17.22
C SER A 37 4.49 -0.33 -17.71
N ALA A 38 4.78 0.56 -18.67
CA ALA A 38 3.81 1.52 -19.17
C ALA A 38 2.67 0.84 -19.98
N SER A 39 2.84 -0.43 -20.35
CA SER A 39 1.77 -1.26 -20.89
C SER A 39 0.75 -1.60 -19.81
N GLU A 40 -0.50 -1.17 -20.01
CA GLU A 40 -1.63 -1.53 -19.15
C GLU A 40 -1.91 -3.06 -19.14
N GLN A 41 -1.27 -3.81 -20.05
CA GLN A 41 -1.28 -5.28 -20.17
C GLN A 41 -0.40 -6.01 -19.12
N ASN A 42 -0.28 -5.50 -17.90
CA ASN A 42 0.29 -6.28 -16.78
C ASN A 42 -0.69 -7.33 -16.24
N SER A 43 -1.95 -7.29 -16.68
CA SER A 43 -2.92 -8.37 -16.52
C SER A 43 -2.47 -9.62 -17.26
N LYS A 44 -2.39 -10.74 -16.54
CA LYS A 44 -1.98 -12.05 -17.05
C LYS A 44 -3.19 -12.91 -17.44
N TYR A 45 -2.97 -14.20 -17.67
CA TYR A 45 -4.08 -15.15 -17.83
C TYR A 45 -5.02 -15.12 -16.62
N ARG A 46 -6.28 -15.46 -16.88
CA ARG A 46 -7.34 -15.50 -15.88
C ARG A 46 -7.03 -16.54 -14.80
N ILE A 47 -7.23 -16.17 -13.54
CA ILE A 47 -7.12 -17.05 -12.37
C ILE A 47 -8.50 -17.42 -11.85
N PHE A 48 -9.45 -16.48 -11.86
CA PHE A 48 -10.80 -16.67 -11.35
C PHE A 48 -11.82 -16.67 -12.49
N ASP A 49 -12.62 -17.72 -12.57
CA ASP A 49 -13.75 -17.79 -13.50
C ASP A 49 -14.91 -16.92 -12.96
N LEU A 50 -14.94 -15.67 -13.40
CA LEU A 50 -16.04 -14.74 -13.15
C LEU A 50 -17.14 -14.81 -14.24
N THR A 51 -17.08 -15.78 -15.15
CA THR A 51 -18.04 -15.91 -16.26
C THR A 51 -19.31 -16.67 -15.91
N GLU A 52 -19.39 -17.23 -14.69
CA GLU A 52 -20.60 -17.86 -14.16
C GLU A 52 -21.70 -16.81 -13.91
N GLN A 53 -22.35 -16.42 -15.01
CA GLN A 53 -23.48 -15.51 -14.99
C GLN A 53 -24.64 -16.18 -14.24
N SER A 54 -25.10 -15.51 -13.18
CA SER A 54 -26.44 -15.75 -12.71
C SER A 54 -27.42 -15.54 -13.86
N THR A 55 -28.51 -16.31 -13.89
CA THR A 55 -29.61 -16.16 -14.87
C THR A 55 -30.18 -14.74 -14.93
N THR A 56 -29.93 -13.92 -13.91
CA THR A 56 -30.13 -12.47 -13.93
C THR A 56 -28.78 -11.78 -13.69
N PRO A 57 -28.24 -11.00 -14.65
CA PRO A 57 -26.98 -10.26 -14.43
C PRO A 57 -27.13 -9.21 -13.33
N PHE A 58 -26.17 -9.15 -12.42
CA PHE A 58 -26.11 -8.08 -11.41
C PHE A 58 -25.80 -6.76 -12.09
N LYS A 59 -26.49 -5.71 -11.67
CA LYS A 59 -26.34 -4.36 -12.22
C LYS A 59 -25.87 -3.41 -11.14
N THR A 60 -24.80 -2.67 -11.42
CA THR A 60 -24.22 -1.68 -10.51
C THR A 60 -24.22 -0.32 -11.18
N LYS A 61 -24.82 0.68 -10.52
CA LYS A 61 -24.75 2.08 -10.96
C LYS A 61 -23.53 2.75 -10.32
N ILE A 62 -22.70 3.40 -11.13
CA ILE A 62 -21.62 4.28 -10.68
C ILE A 62 -22.15 5.71 -10.71
N LEU A 63 -22.16 6.41 -9.57
CA LEU A 63 -22.88 7.68 -9.44
C LEU A 63 -22.23 8.79 -10.25
N GLU A 64 -20.91 8.94 -10.13
CA GLU A 64 -20.11 9.99 -10.82
C GLU A 64 -20.20 9.91 -12.36
N GLN A 65 -20.54 8.74 -12.91
CA GLN A 65 -20.70 8.53 -14.35
C GLN A 65 -22.17 8.55 -14.82
N ASP A 66 -23.13 8.47 -13.90
CA ASP A 66 -24.55 8.15 -14.16
C ASP A 66 -24.78 6.86 -14.98
N ARG A 67 -23.80 5.95 -15.03
CA ARG A 67 -23.82 4.72 -15.84
C ARG A 67 -24.10 3.48 -15.01
N THR A 68 -24.80 2.51 -15.60
CA THR A 68 -25.10 1.21 -15.00
C THR A 68 -24.39 0.10 -15.76
N PHE A 69 -23.52 -0.63 -15.08
CA PHE A 69 -22.69 -1.71 -15.62
C PHE A 69 -23.21 -3.07 -15.17
N THR A 70 -22.84 -4.11 -15.92
CA THR A 70 -23.02 -5.51 -15.51
C THR A 70 -21.83 -5.96 -14.68
N THR A 71 -22.10 -6.66 -13.58
CA THR A 71 -21.09 -7.10 -12.62
C THR A 71 -21.24 -8.61 -12.30
N PRO A 72 -20.13 -9.35 -12.09
CA PRO A 72 -20.19 -10.72 -11.60
C PRO A 72 -20.75 -10.79 -10.18
N LYS A 73 -21.46 -11.88 -9.83
CA LYS A 73 -22.04 -12.08 -8.49
C LYS A 73 -20.98 -12.06 -7.37
N ASN A 74 -19.78 -12.56 -7.65
CA ASN A 74 -18.70 -12.74 -6.68
C ASN A 74 -17.78 -11.51 -6.58
N VAL A 75 -18.27 -10.35 -7.03
CA VAL A 75 -17.57 -9.08 -7.06
C VAL A 75 -18.40 -8.04 -6.30
N GLN A 76 -17.83 -7.46 -5.27
CA GLN A 76 -18.37 -6.28 -4.61
C GLN A 76 -17.85 -5.02 -5.31
N VAL A 77 -18.74 -4.09 -5.61
CA VAL A 77 -18.38 -2.76 -6.12
C VAL A 77 -18.85 -1.73 -5.11
N THR A 78 -17.95 -0.82 -4.76
CA THR A 78 -18.19 0.26 -3.80
C THR A 78 -17.84 1.56 -4.47
N ASP A 79 -18.80 2.49 -4.55
CA ASP A 79 -18.54 3.85 -5.00
C ASP A 79 -17.52 4.51 -4.06
N VAL A 80 -16.54 5.20 -4.64
CA VAL A 80 -15.45 5.86 -3.91
C VAL A 80 -15.60 7.36 -4.08
N SER A 81 -15.69 7.83 -5.34
CA SER A 81 -15.84 9.24 -5.72
C SER A 81 -14.93 10.21 -4.93
N VAL A 82 -13.67 9.80 -4.69
CA VAL A 82 -12.66 10.61 -4.00
C VAL A 82 -11.66 11.18 -5.01
N ARG A 83 -11.40 12.47 -4.89
CA ARG A 83 -10.35 13.18 -5.64
C ARG A 83 -9.34 13.80 -4.67
N LYS A 84 -8.06 13.45 -4.84
CA LYS A 84 -6.92 13.99 -4.10
C LYS A 84 -6.01 14.77 -5.05
N VAL A 85 -5.45 15.89 -4.57
CA VAL A 85 -4.52 16.74 -5.31
C VAL A 85 -3.34 17.07 -4.41
N ASP A 86 -2.17 16.58 -4.76
CA ASP A 86 -0.90 16.85 -4.09
C ASP A 86 0.00 17.65 -5.04
N ALA A 87 -0.01 18.98 -4.91
CA ALA A 87 0.75 19.88 -5.79
C ALA A 87 2.28 19.71 -5.63
N CYS A 88 2.73 19.21 -4.48
CA CYS A 88 4.06 18.64 -4.28
C CYS A 88 3.97 17.62 -3.14
N GLU A 89 3.95 16.33 -3.49
CA GLU A 89 3.87 15.21 -2.53
C GLU A 89 5.23 14.97 -1.84
N THR A 90 6.32 15.11 -2.60
CA THR A 90 7.69 14.96 -2.11
C THR A 90 8.69 15.54 -3.11
N ILE A 91 9.93 15.74 -2.67
CA ILE A 91 11.08 16.02 -3.54
C ILE A 91 12.16 14.98 -3.24
N ALA A 92 12.41 14.11 -4.19
CA ALA A 92 13.40 13.06 -4.09
C ALA A 92 14.72 13.49 -4.74
N TYR A 93 15.82 13.35 -3.98
CA TYR A 93 17.17 13.59 -4.46
C TYR A 93 17.91 12.29 -4.81
N THR A 94 17.45 11.13 -4.31
CA THR A 94 17.98 9.81 -4.68
C THR A 94 16.88 8.99 -5.37
N PHE A 95 17.29 8.07 -6.25
CA PHE A 95 16.33 7.20 -6.92
C PHE A 95 15.59 6.29 -5.94
N GLU A 96 16.24 5.84 -4.87
CA GLU A 96 15.63 5.07 -3.79
C GLU A 96 14.53 5.86 -3.06
N SER A 97 14.78 7.12 -2.71
CA SER A 97 13.78 8.01 -2.10
C SER A 97 12.59 8.25 -3.04
N PHE A 98 12.87 8.48 -4.33
CA PHE A 98 11.84 8.61 -5.37
C PHE A 98 10.99 7.34 -5.46
N PHE A 99 11.65 6.19 -5.54
CA PHE A 99 11.03 4.88 -5.71
C PHE A 99 10.16 4.50 -4.50
N HIS A 100 10.63 4.76 -3.28
CA HIS A 100 9.84 4.56 -2.06
C HIS A 100 8.57 5.42 -2.05
N SER A 101 8.65 6.70 -2.43
CA SER A 101 7.48 7.57 -2.53
C SER A 101 6.50 7.05 -3.59
N TYR A 102 7.01 6.69 -4.77
CA TYR A 102 6.22 6.14 -5.88
C TYR A 102 5.51 4.82 -5.49
N PHE A 103 6.18 3.94 -4.75
CA PHE A 103 5.64 2.63 -4.33
C PHE A 103 4.54 2.70 -3.29
N ARG A 104 4.45 3.77 -2.48
CA ARG A 104 3.36 3.94 -1.50
C ARG A 104 1.96 3.94 -2.14
N SER A 105 1.89 4.17 -3.46
CA SER A 105 0.64 4.10 -4.23
C SER A 105 0.10 2.67 -4.41
N THR A 106 0.90 1.61 -4.25
CA THR A 106 0.42 0.21 -4.37
C THR A 106 0.38 -0.49 -3.02
N SER A 107 -0.76 -1.07 -2.69
CA SER A 107 -0.91 -1.93 -1.51
C SER A 107 -0.54 -3.39 -1.83
N PHE A 108 0.42 -3.94 -1.08
CA PHE A 108 0.77 -5.36 -1.14
C PHE A 108 0.29 -6.06 0.12
N GLY A 109 -0.19 -7.30 -0.02
CA GLY A 109 -0.27 -8.24 1.08
C GLY A 109 1.12 -8.59 1.62
N VAL A 110 1.14 -9.30 2.75
CA VAL A 110 2.36 -9.81 3.40
C VAL A 110 3.23 -10.54 2.37
N GLY A 111 4.50 -10.15 2.23
CA GLY A 111 5.49 -10.87 1.41
C GLY A 111 6.41 -10.00 0.55
N ILE A 112 5.96 -8.85 0.02
CA ILE A 112 6.81 -7.99 -0.85
C ILE A 112 7.66 -7.00 -0.04
N GLY A 113 8.45 -7.52 0.90
CA GLY A 113 9.42 -6.76 1.69
C GLY A 113 10.85 -6.82 1.12
N VAL A 114 11.01 -6.74 -0.21
CA VAL A 114 12.25 -7.17 -0.90
C VAL A 114 13.02 -5.98 -1.50
N PRO A 115 14.22 -5.63 -0.97
CA PRO A 115 15.09 -4.57 -1.52
C PRO A 115 15.55 -4.75 -2.99
N GLY A 116 15.32 -5.92 -3.58
CA GLY A 116 15.66 -6.21 -4.99
C GLY A 116 14.66 -5.66 -6.01
N VAL A 117 13.40 -5.44 -5.64
CA VAL A 117 12.32 -5.03 -6.57
C VAL A 117 12.64 -3.72 -7.30
N ILE A 118 13.45 -2.85 -6.67
CA ILE A 118 13.91 -1.56 -7.25
C ILE A 118 14.56 -1.73 -8.62
N ASN A 119 15.56 -2.60 -8.72
CA ASN A 119 16.33 -2.79 -9.95
C ASN A 119 15.51 -3.47 -11.05
N VAL A 120 14.62 -4.38 -10.65
CA VAL A 120 13.73 -5.11 -11.56
C VAL A 120 12.72 -4.15 -12.20
N ALA A 121 12.05 -3.36 -11.36
CA ALA A 121 11.04 -2.39 -11.77
C ALA A 121 11.55 -1.34 -12.77
N VAL A 122 12.79 -0.87 -12.58
CA VAL A 122 13.46 0.06 -13.53
C VAL A 122 13.59 -0.56 -14.92
N GLY A 123 13.96 -1.83 -15.01
CA GLY A 123 14.19 -2.51 -16.29
C GLY A 123 12.93 -2.63 -17.17
N TYR A 124 11.74 -2.56 -16.57
CA TYR A 124 10.46 -2.69 -17.27
C TYR A 124 9.73 -1.36 -17.51
N SER A 125 10.16 -0.27 -16.90
CA SER A 125 9.46 1.03 -16.95
C SER A 125 10.35 2.11 -17.54
N GLU A 126 10.06 2.49 -18.79
CA GLU A 126 10.79 3.57 -19.48
C GLU A 126 10.71 4.90 -18.72
N THR A 127 9.58 5.17 -18.02
CA THR A 127 9.46 6.29 -17.07
C THR A 127 10.46 6.20 -15.93
N LEU A 128 10.54 5.05 -15.24
CA LEU A 128 11.44 4.92 -14.08
C LEU A 128 12.90 4.94 -14.52
N LYS A 129 13.20 4.39 -15.69
CA LYS A 129 14.51 4.53 -16.32
C LYS A 129 14.84 5.99 -16.61
N GLN A 130 13.95 6.77 -17.23
CA GLN A 130 14.16 8.21 -17.46
C GLN A 130 14.37 8.98 -16.16
N ILE A 131 13.61 8.67 -15.11
CA ILE A 131 13.75 9.30 -13.79
C ILE A 131 15.05 8.87 -13.09
N GLN A 132 15.42 7.59 -13.18
CA GLN A 132 16.70 7.09 -12.66
C GLN A 132 17.87 7.76 -13.40
N GLU A 133 17.84 7.86 -14.72
CA GLU A 133 18.87 8.52 -15.52
C GLU A 133 18.93 10.02 -15.22
N ALA A 134 17.79 10.69 -15.07
CA ALA A 134 17.73 12.09 -14.65
C ALA A 134 18.44 12.30 -13.30
N ILE A 135 18.15 11.46 -12.30
CA ILE A 135 18.78 11.55 -10.97
C ILE A 135 20.27 11.17 -11.02
N THR A 136 20.60 10.02 -11.62
CA THR A 136 21.94 9.39 -11.49
C THR A 136 22.96 9.84 -12.54
N LYS A 137 22.52 10.27 -13.73
CA LYS A 137 23.39 10.67 -14.85
C LYS A 137 23.31 12.17 -15.17
N SER A 138 22.15 12.80 -14.93
CA SER A 138 21.93 14.21 -15.26
C SER A 138 21.85 15.14 -14.03
N GLU A 139 22.22 14.64 -12.85
CA GLU A 139 22.21 15.38 -11.58
C GLU A 139 20.91 16.19 -11.36
N LYS A 140 19.76 15.52 -11.47
CA LYS A 140 18.44 16.12 -11.20
C LYS A 140 17.89 15.68 -9.84
N ALA A 141 17.23 16.60 -9.14
CA ALA A 141 16.23 16.24 -8.14
C ALA A 141 14.85 16.15 -8.79
N VAL A 142 13.93 15.40 -8.19
CA VAL A 142 12.59 15.14 -8.75
C VAL A 142 11.51 15.53 -7.74
N GLY A 143 10.79 16.61 -8.04
CA GLY A 143 9.53 16.93 -7.36
C GLY A 143 8.40 16.09 -7.92
N ILE A 144 7.64 15.40 -7.07
CA ILE A 144 6.47 14.61 -7.47
C ILE A 144 5.21 15.42 -7.17
N SER A 145 4.37 15.63 -8.19
CA SER A 145 3.03 16.19 -8.04
C SER A 145 2.02 15.16 -8.53
N THR A 146 0.95 14.92 -7.79
CA THR A 146 -0.01 13.83 -8.07
C THR A 146 -1.43 14.36 -8.03
N ILE A 147 -2.25 14.00 -9.02
CA ILE A 147 -3.71 13.94 -8.85
C ILE A 147 -4.15 12.50 -8.94
N TRP A 148 -5.00 12.13 -8.00
CA TRP A 148 -5.60 10.82 -7.90
C TRP A 148 -7.12 10.99 -7.84
N TRP A 149 -7.86 10.31 -8.71
CA TRP A 149 -9.31 10.39 -8.79
C TRP A 149 -9.87 8.98 -8.87
N GLY A 150 -10.27 8.42 -7.73
CA GLY A 150 -10.90 7.11 -7.63
C GLY A 150 -12.42 7.25 -7.74
N LEU A 151 -13.00 6.69 -8.80
CA LEU A 151 -14.45 6.69 -9.02
C LEU A 151 -15.11 5.59 -8.18
N TYR A 152 -14.59 4.37 -8.27
CA TYR A 152 -15.10 3.22 -7.52
C TYR A 152 -13.98 2.23 -7.22
N SER A 153 -14.23 1.34 -6.26
CA SER A 153 -13.39 0.18 -6.00
C SER A 153 -14.15 -1.10 -6.28
N VAL A 154 -13.44 -2.09 -6.81
CA VAL A 154 -13.94 -3.42 -7.14
C VAL A 154 -13.16 -4.41 -6.28
N GLN A 155 -13.85 -5.30 -5.59
CA GLN A 155 -13.27 -6.25 -4.66
C GLN A 155 -13.82 -7.65 -4.92
N LEU A 156 -12.95 -8.65 -4.99
CA LEU A 156 -13.37 -10.04 -5.06
C LEU A 156 -13.97 -10.51 -3.73
N ALA A 157 -14.91 -11.44 -3.80
CA ALA A 157 -15.19 -12.31 -2.66
C ALA A 157 -13.91 -13.07 -2.23
N PRO A 158 -13.81 -13.50 -0.97
CA PRO A 158 -12.64 -14.26 -0.49
C PRO A 158 -12.28 -15.44 -1.41
N PRO A 159 -11.00 -15.66 -1.75
CA PRO A 159 -10.63 -16.60 -2.83
C PRO A 159 -11.11 -18.04 -2.68
N PHE A 160 -11.37 -18.49 -1.45
CA PHE A 160 -11.92 -19.83 -1.18
C PHE A 160 -13.41 -19.99 -1.56
N LEU A 161 -14.10 -18.90 -1.92
CA LEU A 161 -15.45 -18.89 -2.47
C LEU A 161 -15.46 -18.70 -3.99
N LEU A 162 -14.30 -18.46 -4.61
CA LEU A 162 -14.18 -18.22 -6.04
C LEU A 162 -13.91 -19.52 -6.78
N LYS A 163 -14.56 -19.66 -7.93
CA LYS A 163 -14.22 -20.71 -8.90
C LYS A 163 -12.92 -20.30 -9.60
N LEU A 164 -11.93 -21.20 -9.58
CA LEU A 164 -10.69 -21.02 -10.34
C LEU A 164 -10.94 -21.29 -11.83
N ASP A 165 -10.18 -20.60 -12.69
CA ASP A 165 -10.22 -20.82 -14.14
C ASP A 165 -9.74 -22.24 -14.49
N PRO A 166 -10.41 -22.98 -15.40
CA PRO A 166 -10.00 -24.33 -15.78
C PRO A 166 -8.55 -24.44 -16.27
N ILE A 167 -8.03 -23.42 -16.96
CA ILE A 167 -6.64 -23.41 -17.46
C ILE A 167 -5.65 -23.20 -16.31
N PHE A 168 -6.02 -22.40 -15.31
CA PHE A 168 -5.24 -22.24 -14.08
C PHE A 168 -5.17 -23.56 -13.29
N ILE A 169 -6.31 -24.23 -13.10
CA ILE A 169 -6.38 -25.55 -12.44
C ILE A 169 -5.49 -26.56 -13.18
N GLN A 170 -5.67 -26.69 -14.49
CA GLN A 170 -4.87 -27.62 -15.32
C GLN A 170 -3.37 -27.34 -15.22
N SER A 171 -2.97 -26.08 -15.14
CA SER A 171 -1.56 -25.69 -15.00
C SER A 171 -0.99 -26.06 -13.62
N VAL A 172 -1.78 -25.93 -12.56
CA VAL A 172 -1.41 -26.36 -11.20
C VAL A 172 -1.34 -27.89 -11.08
N ASP A 173 -2.22 -28.62 -11.77
CA ASP A 173 -2.19 -30.08 -11.82
C ASP A 173 -0.98 -30.60 -12.61
N LEU A 174 -0.59 -29.94 -13.71
CA LEU A 174 0.63 -30.25 -14.46
C LEU A 174 1.90 -30.03 -13.62
N LEU A 175 1.96 -28.95 -12.83
CA LEU A 175 3.05 -28.75 -11.86
C LEU A 175 3.11 -29.87 -10.82
N ALA A 176 1.97 -30.46 -10.45
CA ALA A 176 1.92 -31.55 -9.49
C ALA A 176 2.37 -32.90 -10.09
N SER A 177 1.96 -33.23 -11.32
CA SER A 177 2.34 -34.49 -11.96
C SER A 177 3.80 -34.50 -12.41
N GLU A 178 4.26 -33.44 -13.09
CA GLU A 178 5.58 -33.42 -13.73
C GLU A 178 6.68 -32.81 -12.84
N ALA A 179 6.33 -31.95 -11.90
CA ALA A 179 7.30 -31.06 -11.24
C ALA A 179 7.04 -30.84 -9.73
N SER A 180 6.35 -31.75 -9.04
CA SER A 180 6.00 -31.58 -7.62
C SER A 180 7.19 -31.52 -6.66
N ASN A 181 8.36 -32.03 -7.08
CA ASN A 181 9.65 -31.84 -6.43
C ASN A 181 10.76 -31.77 -7.51
N PRO A 182 11.08 -30.57 -8.03
CA PRO A 182 12.00 -30.42 -9.16
C PRO A 182 13.38 -31.03 -8.90
N SER A 183 13.74 -32.01 -9.72
CA SER A 183 14.99 -32.77 -9.60
C SER A 183 16.04 -32.35 -10.64
N ASN A 184 15.61 -31.62 -11.67
CA ASN A 184 16.39 -31.15 -12.80
C ASN A 184 15.83 -29.80 -13.32
N GLU A 185 16.56 -29.14 -14.23
CA GLU A 185 16.15 -27.85 -14.79
C GLU A 185 14.88 -27.93 -15.67
N GLU A 186 14.58 -29.07 -16.28
CA GLU A 186 13.35 -29.25 -17.08
C GLU A 186 12.10 -29.16 -16.18
N ASN A 187 12.15 -29.72 -14.97
CA ASN A 187 11.10 -29.53 -13.98
C ASN A 187 10.96 -28.06 -13.54
N GLN A 188 12.07 -27.31 -13.44
CA GLN A 188 12.04 -25.88 -13.05
C GLN A 188 11.38 -25.00 -14.12
N ILE A 189 11.57 -25.34 -15.41
CA ILE A 189 10.99 -24.58 -16.53
C ILE A 189 9.47 -24.47 -16.41
N TYR A 190 8.76 -25.49 -15.92
CA TYR A 190 7.31 -25.41 -15.71
C TYR A 190 6.90 -24.32 -14.70
N TYR A 191 7.63 -24.13 -13.61
CA TYR A 191 7.37 -23.05 -12.64
C TYR A 191 7.67 -21.67 -13.24
N ASN A 192 8.74 -21.57 -14.01
CA ASN A 192 9.11 -20.33 -14.69
C ASN A 192 8.01 -19.94 -15.72
N GLN A 193 7.55 -20.90 -16.54
CA GLN A 193 6.43 -20.72 -17.48
C GLN A 193 5.10 -20.40 -16.78
N PHE A 194 4.83 -20.99 -15.61
CA PHE A 194 3.65 -20.67 -14.82
C PHE A 194 3.66 -19.19 -14.38
N ILE A 195 4.80 -18.68 -13.90
CA ILE A 195 4.96 -17.27 -13.53
C ILE A 195 4.93 -16.35 -14.76
N GLU A 196 5.43 -16.78 -15.92
CA GLU A 196 5.29 -16.01 -17.16
C GLU A 196 3.82 -15.92 -17.63
N THR A 197 3.06 -17.01 -17.50
CA THR A 197 1.65 -17.13 -17.93
C THR A 197 0.68 -16.42 -16.97
N PHE A 198 0.81 -16.63 -15.66
CA PHE A 198 -0.12 -16.15 -14.63
C PHE A 198 0.46 -15.05 -13.72
N GLY A 199 1.76 -14.75 -13.80
CA GLY A 199 2.40 -13.77 -12.91
C GLY A 199 2.75 -14.35 -11.53
N THR A 200 3.00 -13.45 -10.59
CA THR A 200 3.44 -13.78 -9.22
C THR A 200 2.34 -13.60 -8.17
N HIS A 201 1.27 -12.89 -8.52
CA HIS A 201 0.20 -12.47 -7.63
C HIS A 201 -1.17 -12.60 -8.30
N TYR A 202 -2.22 -12.61 -7.49
CA TYR A 202 -3.58 -12.32 -7.96
C TYR A 202 -4.07 -10.99 -7.36
N VAL A 203 -5.03 -10.37 -8.02
CA VAL A 203 -5.59 -9.08 -7.62
C VAL A 203 -6.86 -9.31 -6.80
N SER A 204 -6.86 -8.91 -5.53
CA SER A 204 -8.02 -9.08 -4.62
C SER A 204 -8.98 -7.89 -4.64
N ARG A 205 -8.43 -6.69 -4.87
CA ARG A 205 -9.14 -5.42 -4.92
C ARG A 205 -8.43 -4.48 -5.89
N ILE A 206 -9.20 -3.65 -6.57
CA ILE A 206 -8.74 -2.56 -7.41
C ILE A 206 -9.47 -1.27 -7.07
N ILE A 207 -8.85 -0.13 -7.38
CA ILE A 207 -9.53 1.16 -7.49
C ILE A 207 -9.44 1.61 -8.94
N VAL A 208 -10.57 2.06 -9.48
CA VAL A 208 -10.75 2.42 -10.89
C VAL A 208 -11.09 3.90 -11.00
N GLY A 209 -10.46 4.59 -11.94
CA GLY A 209 -10.57 6.04 -12.09
C GLY A 209 -9.44 6.60 -12.96
N GLY A 210 -8.80 7.68 -12.52
CA GLY A 210 -7.63 8.24 -13.19
C GLY A 210 -6.54 8.73 -12.24
N THR A 211 -5.30 8.73 -12.71
CA THR A 211 -4.19 9.47 -12.08
C THR A 211 -3.46 10.34 -13.09
N ALA A 212 -2.92 11.44 -12.60
CA ALA A 212 -1.97 12.27 -13.32
C ALA A 212 -0.76 12.53 -12.43
N HIS A 213 0.43 12.14 -12.87
CA HIS A 213 1.68 12.41 -12.17
C HIS A 213 2.52 13.41 -12.99
N LEU A 214 2.98 14.46 -12.33
CA LEU A 214 3.94 15.41 -12.87
C LEU A 214 5.26 15.28 -12.10
N TYR A 215 6.30 14.83 -12.80
CA TYR A 215 7.65 14.79 -12.28
C TYR A 215 8.39 16.04 -12.74
N THR A 216 8.63 16.95 -11.79
CA THR A 216 9.43 18.16 -12.02
C THR A 216 10.89 17.82 -11.82
N LEU A 217 11.63 17.68 -12.92
CA LEU A 217 13.07 17.41 -12.94
C LEU A 217 13.80 18.75 -12.81
N MET A 218 14.49 18.99 -11.70
CA MET A 218 15.20 20.26 -11.43
C MET A 218 16.71 20.01 -11.26
N ASP A 219 17.56 20.93 -11.73
CA ASP A 219 19.01 20.81 -11.53
C ASP A 219 19.39 20.69 -10.04
N GLN A 220 20.37 19.84 -9.77
CA GLN A 220 21.00 19.70 -8.45
C GLN A 220 21.64 21.01 -7.94
N SER A 221 22.04 21.93 -8.83
CA SER A 221 22.48 23.28 -8.45
C SER A 221 21.35 24.08 -7.80
N TYR A 222 20.19 24.16 -8.46
CA TYR A 222 18.99 24.75 -7.89
C TYR A 222 18.54 24.01 -6.62
N TYR A 223 18.57 22.68 -6.62
CA TYR A 223 18.22 21.89 -5.44
C TYR A 223 19.09 22.25 -4.22
N LYS A 224 20.41 22.37 -4.40
CA LYS A 224 21.37 22.66 -3.31
C LYS A 224 21.32 24.11 -2.81
N GLU A 225 21.00 25.07 -3.67
CA GLU A 225 21.04 26.49 -3.34
C GLU A 225 19.72 27.02 -2.72
N SER A 226 18.59 26.38 -3.01
CA SER A 226 17.27 26.78 -2.51
C SER A 226 16.92 26.15 -1.16
N SER A 227 15.96 26.72 -0.43
CA SER A 227 15.35 26.07 0.74
C SER A 227 14.36 24.96 0.32
N TYR A 228 13.88 24.15 1.26
CA TYR A 228 12.94 23.06 0.94
C TYR A 228 11.57 23.61 0.53
N GLU A 229 11.09 24.62 1.24
CA GLU A 229 9.87 25.41 1.02
C GLU A 229 9.90 26.07 -0.35
N GLU A 230 11.04 26.68 -0.70
CA GLU A 230 11.21 27.29 -2.00
C GLU A 230 11.04 26.23 -3.09
N ARG A 231 11.72 25.08 -3.00
CA ARG A 231 11.58 24.00 -3.99
C ARG A 231 10.15 23.47 -4.03
N THR A 232 9.52 23.21 -2.89
CA THR A 232 8.13 22.72 -2.78
C THR A 232 7.12 23.72 -3.36
N SER A 233 7.32 25.01 -3.12
CA SER A 233 6.55 26.11 -3.70
C SER A 233 6.73 26.18 -5.21
N GLN A 234 7.97 26.16 -5.72
CA GLN A 234 8.25 26.18 -7.15
C GLN A 234 7.71 24.95 -7.89
N VAL A 235 7.81 23.74 -7.32
CA VAL A 235 7.19 22.52 -7.86
C VAL A 235 5.66 22.67 -7.90
N SER A 236 5.05 23.19 -6.83
CA SER A 236 3.59 23.42 -6.78
C SER A 236 3.12 24.45 -7.81
N LEU A 237 3.89 25.53 -8.03
CA LEU A 237 3.64 26.51 -9.08
C LEU A 237 3.79 25.89 -10.48
N MET A 238 4.82 25.07 -10.72
CA MET A 238 5.00 24.35 -11.99
C MET A 238 3.82 23.43 -12.28
N PHE A 239 3.35 22.70 -11.26
CA PHE A 239 2.18 21.85 -11.35
C PHE A 239 0.90 22.64 -11.69
N GLN A 240 0.63 23.75 -10.98
CA GLN A 240 -0.50 24.64 -11.28
C GLN A 240 -0.39 25.22 -12.70
N TYR A 241 0.78 25.71 -13.09
CA TYR A 241 1.01 26.23 -14.44
C TYR A 241 0.67 25.18 -15.50
N LYS A 242 1.09 23.93 -15.33
CA LYS A 242 0.79 22.84 -16.28
C LYS A 242 -0.70 22.45 -16.31
N GLN A 243 -1.41 22.57 -15.19
CA GLN A 243 -2.86 22.41 -15.13
C GLN A 243 -3.61 23.52 -15.88
N TYR A 244 -3.19 24.78 -15.73
CA TYR A 244 -3.88 25.94 -16.30
C TYR A 244 -3.41 26.33 -17.71
N ASN A 245 -2.19 25.98 -18.12
CA ASN A 245 -1.66 26.34 -19.43
C ASN A 245 -2.52 25.74 -20.56
N GLY A 246 -2.92 26.60 -21.51
CA GLY A 246 -3.86 26.26 -22.58
C GLY A 246 -5.35 26.44 -22.23
N GLN A 247 -5.70 26.77 -20.98
CA GLN A 247 -7.08 27.13 -20.63
C GLN A 247 -7.35 28.62 -20.90
N ILE A 248 -8.39 28.92 -21.70
CA ILE A 248 -8.79 30.29 -22.04
C ILE A 248 -9.22 31.04 -20.77
N GLY A 249 -8.63 32.21 -20.53
CA GLY A 249 -8.95 33.06 -19.37
C GLY A 249 -8.29 32.63 -18.06
N SER A 250 -7.28 31.73 -18.10
CA SER A 250 -6.52 31.32 -16.92
C SER A 250 -5.33 32.24 -16.60
N ASN A 251 -4.99 32.36 -15.32
CA ASN A 251 -3.84 33.15 -14.83
C ASN A 251 -2.48 32.43 -15.05
N SER A 252 -2.37 31.55 -16.04
CA SER A 252 -1.15 30.75 -16.28
C SER A 252 0.11 31.61 -16.48
N ASN A 253 -0.02 32.77 -17.14
CA ASN A 253 1.06 33.75 -17.29
C ASN A 253 1.52 34.36 -15.96
N GLU A 254 0.59 34.60 -15.02
CA GLU A 254 0.92 35.15 -13.68
C GLU A 254 1.62 34.08 -12.83
N ILE A 255 1.12 32.83 -12.88
CA ILE A 255 1.77 31.68 -12.21
C ILE A 255 3.19 31.51 -12.77
N TRP A 256 3.36 31.56 -14.09
CA TRP A 256 4.69 31.52 -14.74
C TRP A 256 5.57 32.70 -14.32
N ALA A 257 5.03 33.90 -14.19
CA ALA A 257 5.75 35.09 -13.72
C ALA A 257 6.16 35.00 -12.24
N SER A 258 5.38 34.30 -11.41
CA SER A 258 5.68 34.08 -9.98
C SER A 258 6.77 33.04 -9.72
N MET A 259 7.10 32.20 -10.71
CA MET A 259 8.24 31.27 -10.60
C MET A 259 9.58 32.02 -10.71
N LYS A 260 10.54 31.61 -9.89
CA LYS A 260 11.92 32.12 -9.94
C LYS A 260 12.57 31.76 -11.26
N GLU A 261 13.23 32.74 -11.88
CA GLU A 261 13.85 32.57 -13.19
C GLU A 261 14.87 31.42 -13.26
N LYS A 262 15.67 31.23 -12.20
CA LYS A 262 16.59 30.09 -12.11
C LYS A 262 15.82 28.77 -12.19
N PHE A 263 14.76 28.58 -11.41
CA PHE A 263 13.93 27.39 -11.48
C PHE A 263 13.31 27.18 -12.88
N ARG A 264 12.77 28.24 -13.51
CA ARG A 264 12.19 28.14 -14.87
C ARG A 264 13.19 27.66 -15.92
N THR A 265 14.45 28.09 -15.79
CA THR A 265 15.54 27.78 -16.74
C THR A 265 16.28 26.48 -16.41
N THR A 266 16.24 26.01 -15.16
CA THR A 266 16.91 24.78 -14.69
C THR A 266 15.96 23.62 -14.40
N SER A 267 14.68 23.71 -14.79
CA SER A 267 13.70 22.64 -14.59
C SER A 267 12.95 22.23 -15.86
N SER A 268 12.48 21.00 -15.88
CA SER A 268 11.58 20.45 -16.90
C SER A 268 10.53 19.55 -16.26
N THR A 269 9.52 19.14 -17.03
CA THR A 269 8.40 18.32 -16.54
C THR A 269 8.20 17.07 -17.38
N LEU A 270 8.15 15.91 -16.75
CA LEU A 270 7.62 14.67 -17.33
C LEU A 270 6.20 14.46 -16.79
N SER A 271 5.19 14.54 -17.66
CA SER A 271 3.78 14.34 -17.32
C SER A 271 3.32 12.94 -17.73
N ILE A 272 2.62 12.24 -16.84
CA ILE A 272 2.07 10.91 -17.10
C ILE A 272 0.61 10.87 -16.68
N PHE A 273 -0.25 10.52 -17.64
CA PHE A 273 -1.69 10.45 -17.49
C PHE A 273 -2.17 8.99 -17.57
N ARG A 274 -3.09 8.62 -16.68
CA ARG A 274 -3.81 7.35 -16.67
C ARG A 274 -5.31 7.65 -16.52
N PRO A 275 -6.19 7.30 -17.47
CA PRO A 275 -5.89 6.77 -18.81
C PRO A 275 -4.94 7.68 -19.61
N PRO A 276 -4.16 7.14 -20.55
CA PRO A 276 -3.27 7.93 -21.39
C PRO A 276 -4.06 8.85 -22.31
N VAL A 277 -3.56 10.07 -22.53
CA VAL A 277 -4.10 11.01 -23.50
C VAL A 277 -3.05 11.36 -24.56
N ALA A 278 -3.48 11.37 -25.82
CA ALA A 278 -2.67 11.95 -26.89
C ALA A 278 -2.73 13.47 -26.77
N SER A 279 -1.56 14.12 -26.65
CA SER A 279 -1.49 15.57 -26.58
C SER A 279 -2.04 16.18 -27.87
N LYS A 280 -2.79 17.28 -27.74
CA LYS A 280 -3.41 18.00 -28.85
C LYS A 280 -3.00 19.46 -28.79
N GLU A 281 -2.43 19.98 -29.87
CA GLU A 281 -1.81 21.32 -29.96
C GLU A 281 -2.69 22.50 -29.47
N ASN A 282 -4.01 22.33 -29.40
CA ASN A 282 -4.99 23.38 -29.08
C ASN A 282 -5.85 23.13 -27.83
N LYS A 283 -5.51 22.14 -26.98
CA LYS A 283 -6.16 21.94 -25.68
C LYS A 283 -5.15 21.53 -24.63
N SER A 284 -5.38 21.93 -23.37
CA SER A 284 -4.60 21.38 -22.27
C SER A 284 -4.79 19.85 -22.21
N ASP A 285 -3.68 19.11 -22.15
CA ASP A 285 -3.68 17.67 -21.88
C ASP A 285 -4.47 17.36 -20.59
N TRP A 286 -4.47 18.32 -19.66
CA TRP A 286 -5.17 18.28 -18.39
C TRP A 286 -6.69 18.12 -18.52
N GLU A 287 -7.34 19.00 -19.30
CA GLU A 287 -8.80 18.93 -19.55
C GLU A 287 -9.16 17.67 -20.32
N THR A 288 -8.32 17.30 -21.28
CA THR A 288 -8.48 16.09 -22.07
C THR A 288 -8.43 14.86 -21.15
N TRP A 289 -7.45 14.80 -20.25
CA TRP A 289 -7.31 13.72 -19.27
C TRP A 289 -8.48 13.67 -18.30
N GLN A 290 -8.94 14.79 -17.73
CA GLN A 290 -10.11 14.78 -16.84
C GLN A 290 -11.35 14.19 -17.55
N ASN A 291 -11.62 14.63 -18.77
CA ASN A 291 -12.76 14.12 -19.53
C ASN A 291 -12.61 12.62 -19.87
N VAL A 292 -11.41 12.15 -20.22
CA VAL A 292 -11.18 10.73 -20.51
C VAL A 292 -11.22 9.90 -19.23
N ALA A 293 -10.64 10.35 -18.11
CA ALA A 293 -10.68 9.66 -16.82
C ALA A 293 -12.11 9.49 -16.28
N GLY A 294 -12.97 10.51 -16.43
CA GLY A 294 -14.38 10.43 -16.03
C GLY A 294 -15.21 9.47 -16.88
N ASN A 295 -14.94 9.37 -18.20
CA ASN A 295 -15.73 8.55 -19.12
C ASN A 295 -15.18 7.12 -19.37
N TYR A 296 -13.86 6.97 -19.29
CA TYR A 296 -13.09 5.76 -19.61
C TYR A 296 -12.04 5.49 -18.52
N PRO A 297 -12.46 5.24 -17.27
CA PRO A 297 -11.55 5.08 -16.15
C PRO A 297 -10.76 3.77 -16.26
N VAL A 298 -9.54 3.78 -15.72
CA VAL A 298 -8.61 2.64 -15.71
C VAL A 298 -8.24 2.24 -14.28
N VAL A 299 -7.62 1.08 -14.11
CA VAL A 299 -7.17 0.62 -12.79
C VAL A 299 -5.96 1.40 -12.30
N ILE A 300 -6.17 2.21 -11.26
CA ILE A 300 -5.18 3.13 -10.67
C ILE A 300 -4.59 2.66 -9.33
N ASN A 301 -5.22 1.70 -8.65
CA ASN A 301 -4.69 1.06 -7.45
C ASN A 301 -5.03 -0.44 -7.47
N ARG A 302 -4.19 -1.27 -6.82
CA ARG A 302 -4.35 -2.72 -6.71
C ARG A 302 -3.98 -3.17 -5.28
N THR A 303 -4.68 -4.18 -4.78
CA THR A 303 -4.31 -4.94 -3.57
C THR A 303 -3.99 -6.37 -3.98
N LEU A 304 -2.71 -6.73 -3.84
CA LEU A 304 -2.14 -7.97 -4.39
C LEU A 304 -1.86 -9.00 -3.28
N PHE A 305 -2.14 -10.28 -3.58
CA PHE A 305 -1.78 -11.44 -2.76
C PHE A 305 -1.02 -12.46 -3.61
N SER A 306 -0.15 -13.28 -3.01
CA SER A 306 0.72 -14.13 -3.82
C SER A 306 -0.06 -15.30 -4.42
N ILE A 307 0.25 -15.66 -5.66
CA ILE A 307 -0.51 -16.68 -6.41
C ILE A 307 -0.38 -18.09 -5.80
N HIS A 308 0.71 -18.35 -5.06
CA HIS A 308 0.93 -19.63 -4.39
C HIS A 308 -0.07 -19.88 -3.23
N ASP A 309 -0.67 -18.83 -2.64
CA ASP A 309 -1.68 -18.94 -1.56
C ASP A 309 -2.97 -19.65 -2.02
N LEU A 310 -3.21 -19.71 -3.33
CA LEU A 310 -4.34 -20.40 -3.95
C LEU A 310 -4.14 -21.93 -4.00
N ILE A 311 -2.89 -22.41 -3.95
CA ILE A 311 -2.53 -23.83 -4.10
C ILE A 311 -2.48 -24.50 -2.72
N LYS A 312 -3.64 -24.88 -2.19
CA LYS A 312 -3.77 -25.39 -0.81
C LYS A 312 -3.56 -26.90 -0.66
N ASP A 313 -3.91 -27.67 -1.69
CA ASP A 313 -3.92 -29.12 -1.73
C ASP A 313 -2.57 -29.75 -2.11
N LYS A 314 -1.65 -28.97 -2.70
CA LYS A 314 -0.34 -29.41 -3.21
C LYS A 314 0.80 -28.67 -2.49
N PRO A 315 1.16 -29.05 -1.25
CA PRO A 315 2.06 -28.26 -0.40
C PRO A 315 3.49 -28.14 -0.96
N THR A 316 4.01 -29.14 -1.67
CA THR A 316 5.34 -29.07 -2.29
C THR A 316 5.37 -28.13 -3.49
N VAL A 317 4.36 -28.19 -4.36
CA VAL A 317 4.16 -27.25 -5.49
C VAL A 317 4.04 -25.82 -4.96
N ARG A 318 3.23 -25.61 -3.91
CA ARG A 318 3.07 -24.30 -3.28
C ARG A 318 4.41 -23.74 -2.79
N GLU A 319 5.17 -24.53 -2.04
CA GLU A 319 6.44 -24.10 -1.44
C GLU A 319 7.51 -23.83 -2.51
N HIS A 320 7.59 -24.67 -3.55
CA HIS A 320 8.54 -24.47 -4.64
C HIS A 320 8.17 -23.25 -5.52
N LEU A 321 6.88 -23.05 -5.78
CA LEU A 321 6.37 -21.87 -6.46
C LEU A 321 6.64 -20.59 -5.64
N ARG A 322 6.43 -20.62 -4.31
CA ARG A 322 6.79 -19.51 -3.40
C ARG A 322 8.26 -19.11 -3.55
N LYS A 323 9.18 -20.07 -3.45
CA LYS A 323 10.63 -19.81 -3.64
C LYS A 323 10.95 -19.25 -5.03
N THR A 324 10.32 -19.79 -6.07
CA THR A 324 10.50 -19.32 -7.46
C THR A 324 10.03 -17.87 -7.62
N ILE A 325 8.84 -17.54 -7.10
CA ILE A 325 8.28 -16.18 -7.08
C ILE A 325 9.19 -15.23 -6.31
N GLU A 326 9.61 -15.62 -5.10
CA GLU A 326 10.51 -14.81 -4.27
C GLU A 326 11.79 -14.49 -5.03
N PHE A 327 12.50 -15.50 -5.55
CA PHE A 327 13.70 -15.29 -6.37
C PHE A 327 13.44 -14.32 -7.53
N TYR A 328 12.38 -14.56 -8.31
CA TYR A 328 12.05 -13.75 -9.47
C TYR A 328 11.83 -12.28 -9.08
N LEU A 329 11.15 -12.01 -7.96
CA LEU A 329 10.92 -10.65 -7.46
C LEU A 329 12.20 -9.97 -6.92
N GLN A 330 13.16 -10.72 -6.36
CA GLN A 330 14.43 -10.12 -5.91
C GLN A 330 15.44 -9.89 -7.04
N LYS A 331 15.37 -10.68 -8.12
CA LYS A 331 16.40 -10.74 -9.17
C LYS A 331 15.95 -10.24 -10.53
N GLY A 332 14.64 -10.25 -10.82
CA GLY A 332 14.07 -9.84 -12.10
C GLY A 332 14.27 -10.84 -13.23
N VAL A 333 14.88 -11.99 -12.94
CA VAL A 333 15.16 -13.08 -13.88
C VAL A 333 14.63 -14.38 -13.29
N MET A 334 14.15 -15.28 -14.15
CA MET A 334 13.66 -16.58 -13.73
C MET A 334 14.82 -17.44 -13.21
N PRO A 335 14.66 -18.15 -12.08
CA PRO A 335 15.73 -18.95 -11.50
C PRO A 335 15.98 -20.24 -12.28
N THR A 336 17.22 -20.71 -12.18
CA THR A 336 17.59 -22.13 -12.32
C THR A 336 17.30 -22.90 -11.03
N LEU A 337 17.17 -24.23 -11.12
CA LEU A 337 17.00 -25.09 -9.95
C LEU A 337 18.21 -25.01 -9.01
N ALA A 338 19.41 -24.91 -9.56
CA ALA A 338 20.65 -24.72 -8.80
C ALA A 338 20.60 -23.47 -7.90
N GLU A 339 20.05 -22.36 -8.38
CA GLU A 339 19.93 -21.11 -7.63
C GLU A 339 18.92 -21.20 -6.47
N LEU A 340 17.75 -21.83 -6.69
CA LEU A 340 16.75 -22.04 -5.62
C LEU A 340 17.26 -22.98 -4.52
N ASN A 341 17.99 -24.02 -4.91
CA ASN A 341 18.65 -24.92 -3.96
C ASN A 341 19.77 -24.20 -3.18
N GLY A 342 20.47 -23.26 -3.81
CA GLY A 342 21.41 -22.36 -3.14
C GLY A 342 20.75 -21.41 -2.13
N GLN A 343 19.54 -20.90 -2.43
CA GLN A 343 18.83 -19.95 -1.57
C GLN A 343 18.21 -20.54 -0.31
N SER A 344 17.92 -21.85 -0.29
CA SER A 344 17.25 -22.54 0.84
C SER A 344 18.07 -22.56 2.15
N LYS A 345 19.24 -21.93 2.19
CA LYS A 345 20.06 -21.68 3.39
C LYS A 345 19.84 -20.30 4.05
N SER A 346 18.83 -19.49 3.65
CA SER A 346 18.81 -18.07 4.10
C SER A 346 17.53 -17.42 4.69
N ARG A 347 16.26 -17.84 4.45
CA ARG A 347 15.06 -17.11 4.97
C ARG A 347 13.79 -17.94 5.25
N ASN A 348 13.04 -17.56 6.30
CA ASN A 348 11.71 -18.05 6.73
C ASN A 348 10.71 -16.87 6.91
N SER A 349 9.42 -17.02 6.54
CA SER A 349 8.28 -16.09 6.81
C SER A 349 6.90 -16.70 6.45
N LEU A 350 5.73 -16.08 6.75
CA LEU A 350 4.95 -16.22 8.01
C LEU A 350 3.47 -15.72 7.91
N ILE A 351 2.72 -15.81 9.03
CA ILE A 351 1.34 -15.28 9.32
C ILE A 351 0.14 -16.16 8.87
N SER A 352 -0.92 -16.20 9.70
CA SER A 352 -2.15 -17.01 9.53
C SER A 352 -3.45 -16.21 9.83
N PRO A 353 -4.63 -16.57 9.27
CA PRO A 353 -5.87 -15.80 9.42
C PRO A 353 -6.61 -16.02 10.75
N LYS A 354 -7.34 -14.99 11.22
CA LYS A 354 -8.12 -14.99 12.48
C LYS A 354 -9.57 -15.50 12.33
N PRO A 355 -10.20 -16.05 13.39
CA PRO A 355 -11.64 -16.37 13.40
C PRO A 355 -12.53 -15.13 13.58
N GLN A 356 -13.70 -15.13 12.93
CA GLN A 356 -14.73 -14.07 13.04
C GLN A 356 -15.36 -14.03 14.44
N GLY A 357 -15.75 -12.84 14.90
CA GLY A 357 -16.33 -12.62 16.23
C GLY A 357 -15.30 -12.48 17.36
N SER A 358 -14.02 -12.74 17.10
CA SER A 358 -12.95 -12.53 18.08
C SER A 358 -12.86 -11.07 18.56
N ILE A 359 -12.58 -10.88 19.84
CA ILE A 359 -12.36 -9.55 20.43
C ILE A 359 -11.22 -8.78 19.73
N ILE A 360 -11.40 -7.47 19.56
CA ILE A 360 -10.44 -6.61 18.87
C ILE A 360 -9.15 -6.53 19.71
N GLY A 361 -7.99 -6.58 19.03
CA GLY A 361 -6.67 -6.46 19.62
C GLY A 361 -5.97 -7.77 19.99
N LEU A 362 -6.54 -8.94 19.65
CA LEU A 362 -5.81 -10.23 19.77
C LEU A 362 -4.58 -10.33 18.84
N ASP A 363 -4.50 -9.57 17.75
CA ASP A 363 -3.27 -9.41 16.96
C ASP A 363 -2.12 -8.72 17.72
N VAL A 364 -2.40 -8.18 18.89
CA VAL A 364 -1.43 -7.50 19.74
C VAL A 364 -1.30 -8.26 21.06
N VAL A 365 -2.40 -8.45 21.79
CA VAL A 365 -2.38 -9.02 23.14
C VAL A 365 -2.15 -10.53 23.12
N GLY A 366 -1.02 -10.93 23.70
CA GLY A 366 -0.48 -12.29 23.66
C GLY A 366 0.45 -12.54 22.46
N CYS A 367 0.75 -11.51 21.67
CA CYS A 367 1.69 -11.59 20.57
C CYS A 367 3.02 -10.93 20.88
N GLY A 368 4.02 -11.34 20.10
CA GLY A 368 5.34 -10.75 20.10
C GLY A 368 5.31 -9.26 19.73
N TYR A 369 6.30 -8.51 20.17
CA TYR A 369 6.39 -7.07 19.90
C TYR A 369 7.84 -6.60 19.73
N ASP A 370 8.04 -5.73 18.76
CA ASP A 370 9.29 -5.00 18.55
C ASP A 370 9.08 -3.53 18.97
N PRO A 371 9.64 -3.10 20.12
CA PRO A 371 9.48 -1.74 20.61
C PRO A 371 10.32 -0.70 19.85
N LEU A 372 11.28 -1.12 19.01
CA LEU A 372 12.06 -0.21 18.17
C LEU A 372 11.31 0.13 16.89
N LEU A 373 10.62 -0.85 16.31
CA LEU A 373 9.77 -0.65 15.12
C LEU A 373 8.34 -0.20 15.47
N LEU A 374 7.91 -0.44 16.71
CA LEU A 374 6.54 -0.30 17.22
C LEU A 374 5.54 -1.25 16.52
N GLU A 375 5.99 -2.45 16.19
CA GLU A 375 5.25 -3.43 15.38
C GLU A 375 4.95 -4.71 16.15
N SER A 376 3.71 -5.21 15.99
CA SER A 376 3.33 -6.56 16.46
C SER A 376 3.98 -7.62 15.59
N LYS A 377 4.37 -8.74 16.22
CA LYS A 377 5.11 -9.86 15.64
C LYS A 377 4.27 -11.14 15.78
N TYR A 378 4.85 -12.31 15.48
CA TYR A 378 4.11 -13.57 15.57
C TYR A 378 3.65 -13.86 17.01
N CYS A 379 2.51 -14.53 17.16
CA CYS A 379 1.88 -14.68 18.47
C CYS A 379 2.54 -15.76 19.34
N ILE A 380 2.84 -15.41 20.59
CA ILE A 380 3.51 -16.27 21.56
C ILE A 380 2.53 -17.25 22.19
N PHE A 381 1.32 -16.78 22.53
CA PHE A 381 0.27 -17.61 23.11
C PHE A 381 -0.71 -18.13 22.04
N ASP A 382 -1.30 -19.29 22.30
CA ASP A 382 -2.30 -19.93 21.45
C ASP A 382 -3.66 -19.26 21.60
N GLN A 383 -4.09 -18.58 20.53
CA GLN A 383 -5.37 -17.87 20.45
C GLN A 383 -6.48 -18.73 19.82
N SER A 384 -6.20 -19.98 19.42
CA SER A 384 -7.19 -20.84 18.76
C SER A 384 -8.20 -21.46 19.74
N ASN A 385 -7.88 -21.50 21.04
CA ASN A 385 -8.65 -22.19 22.06
C ASN A 385 -9.72 -21.30 22.72
N PHE A 386 -10.81 -21.07 22.00
CA PHE A 386 -12.06 -20.50 22.54
C PHE A 386 -12.90 -21.62 23.17
N THR A 387 -13.23 -21.52 24.45
CA THR A 387 -14.38 -22.26 25.04
C THR A 387 -15.66 -21.50 24.81
N GLU A 388 -16.80 -22.19 24.92
CA GLU A 388 -18.18 -21.67 24.82
C GLU A 388 -18.59 -20.68 25.95
N ASN A 389 -17.62 -20.02 26.59
CA ASN A 389 -17.82 -19.15 27.74
C ASN A 389 -18.23 -17.74 27.35
N GLU A 390 -18.75 -17.02 28.34
CA GLU A 390 -19.58 -15.81 28.21
C GLU A 390 -19.07 -14.81 27.15
N PRO A 391 -19.89 -14.53 26.11
CA PRO A 391 -19.53 -13.53 25.11
C PRO A 391 -19.49 -12.16 25.78
N TRP A 392 -18.38 -11.43 25.57
CA TRP A 392 -18.21 -10.10 26.13
C TRP A 392 -18.97 -9.08 25.28
N SER A 393 -19.86 -8.31 25.90
CA SER A 393 -20.60 -7.23 25.25
C SER A 393 -19.83 -5.92 25.34
N ASP A 394 -19.71 -5.18 24.24
CA ASP A 394 -19.11 -3.85 24.27
C ASP A 394 -19.88 -2.91 25.25
N PRO A 395 -19.20 -2.15 26.13
CA PRO A 395 -19.84 -1.32 27.13
C PRO A 395 -20.70 -0.19 26.55
N TYR A 396 -20.34 0.33 25.36
CA TYR A 396 -21.05 1.39 24.65
C TYR A 396 -22.08 0.81 23.68
N ASN A 397 -21.79 -0.31 23.05
CA ASN A 397 -22.70 -1.02 22.15
C ASN A 397 -22.94 -2.48 22.55
N LYS A 398 -23.87 -2.68 23.50
CA LYS A 398 -24.28 -4.00 24.01
C LYS A 398 -24.87 -4.97 22.98
N THR A 399 -25.03 -4.55 21.72
CA THR A 399 -25.42 -5.46 20.62
C THR A 399 -24.21 -6.14 19.96
N LEU A 400 -23.00 -5.60 20.16
CA LEU A 400 -21.76 -6.22 19.72
C LEU A 400 -21.25 -7.17 20.80
N MET A 401 -21.21 -8.45 20.43
CA MET A 401 -20.77 -9.56 21.27
C MET A 401 -19.49 -10.14 20.69
N TYR A 402 -18.45 -10.26 21.51
CA TYR A 402 -17.14 -10.75 21.11
C TYR A 402 -16.76 -12.03 21.87
N SER A 403 -16.08 -12.95 21.17
CA SER A 403 -15.45 -14.12 21.81
C SER A 403 -14.06 -13.77 22.33
N ILE A 404 -13.76 -14.27 23.52
CA ILE A 404 -12.46 -14.11 24.19
C ILE A 404 -11.81 -15.50 24.32
N PRO A 405 -10.56 -15.70 23.88
CA PRO A 405 -9.88 -17.00 24.03
C PRO A 405 -9.58 -17.33 25.50
N ASN A 406 -9.37 -18.61 25.81
CA ASN A 406 -9.08 -19.04 27.18
C ASN A 406 -7.80 -18.42 27.76
N GLY A 407 -7.94 -17.75 28.90
CA GLY A 407 -6.84 -17.05 29.56
C GLY A 407 -6.59 -15.65 29.00
N TRP A 408 -7.53 -15.07 28.26
CA TRP A 408 -7.63 -13.63 28.05
C TRP A 408 -8.79 -13.06 28.87
N PHE A 409 -8.68 -11.79 29.26
CA PHE A 409 -9.71 -11.06 29.99
C PHE A 409 -9.93 -9.70 29.33
N ALA A 410 -11.20 -9.35 29.09
CA ALA A 410 -11.60 -8.00 28.74
C ALA A 410 -12.27 -7.34 29.94
N VAL A 411 -11.65 -6.29 30.46
CA VAL A 411 -12.17 -5.52 31.59
C VAL A 411 -12.61 -4.16 31.05
N ASN A 412 -13.91 -3.86 31.15
CA ASN A 412 -14.44 -2.55 30.77
C ASN A 412 -13.71 -1.47 31.58
N THR A 413 -12.99 -0.60 30.89
CA THR A 413 -12.35 0.54 31.54
C THR A 413 -13.42 1.63 31.70
N PRO A 414 -13.71 2.11 32.92
CA PRO A 414 -14.51 3.32 33.05
C PRO A 414 -13.81 4.44 32.28
N GLU A 415 -14.63 5.33 31.72
CA GLU A 415 -14.26 6.38 30.75
C GLU A 415 -13.44 7.52 31.41
N SER A 416 -12.29 7.17 32.01
CA SER A 416 -11.50 8.08 32.86
C SER A 416 -10.00 7.76 32.88
N LEU A 417 -9.43 7.41 31.73
CA LEU A 417 -8.05 7.76 31.41
C LEU A 417 -8.02 8.58 30.12
N THR A 418 -8.78 9.69 30.13
CA THR A 418 -8.37 10.87 29.36
C THR A 418 -7.02 11.32 29.90
N LEU A 419 -5.95 10.77 29.33
CA LEU A 419 -4.61 11.32 29.36
C LEU A 419 -4.64 12.61 28.54
N ASP A 420 -5.28 13.62 29.10
CA ASP A 420 -5.43 14.96 28.52
C ASP A 420 -4.11 15.71 28.76
N GLY A 421 -3.15 15.43 27.90
CA GLY A 421 -1.83 16.03 27.91
C GLY A 421 -1.66 16.89 26.67
N SER A 422 -1.33 18.17 26.89
CA SER A 422 -0.60 18.95 25.91
C SER A 422 0.89 18.62 26.03
N ILE A 423 1.54 18.41 24.89
CA ILE A 423 2.99 18.34 24.79
C ILE A 423 3.40 19.51 23.90
N LEU A 424 4.02 20.51 24.52
CA LEU A 424 4.72 21.56 23.81
C LEU A 424 5.96 20.97 23.15
N VAL A 425 5.98 20.98 21.83
CA VAL A 425 7.13 20.55 21.03
C VAL A 425 7.98 21.78 20.76
N THR A 426 9.17 21.87 21.39
CA THR A 426 10.09 23.03 21.25
C THR A 426 11.32 22.72 20.40
N SER A 427 11.51 21.44 20.04
CA SER A 427 12.59 20.93 19.21
C SER A 427 12.11 19.78 18.33
N VAL A 428 12.90 19.43 17.31
CA VAL A 428 12.63 18.23 16.50
C VAL A 428 12.84 16.94 17.31
N GLU A 429 13.76 16.96 18.27
CA GLU A 429 14.03 15.87 19.19
C GLU A 429 12.82 15.54 20.08
N ASP A 430 12.01 16.54 20.45
CA ASP A 430 10.74 16.35 21.16
C ASP A 430 9.70 15.68 20.23
N TYR A 431 9.63 16.08 18.95
CA TYR A 431 8.68 15.56 17.96
C TYR A 431 8.98 14.12 17.52
N PHE A 432 10.26 13.79 17.33
CA PHE A 432 10.69 12.44 16.91
C PHE A 432 10.30 11.32 17.88
N ARG A 433 9.98 11.66 19.14
CA ARG A 433 9.46 10.69 20.12
C ARG A 433 7.98 10.33 19.91
N GLN A 434 7.27 11.01 19.01
CA GLN A 434 5.79 11.01 19.00
C GLN A 434 5.17 10.62 17.64
N THR A 435 5.73 11.00 16.48
CA THR A 435 5.07 10.75 15.17
C THR A 435 6.01 10.30 14.03
N ARG A 436 5.43 9.84 12.91
CA ARG A 436 6.15 9.39 11.68
C ARG A 436 6.16 10.44 10.54
N THR A 437 5.62 11.65 10.71
CA THR A 437 5.43 12.67 9.65
C THR A 437 6.41 13.85 9.74
N VAL A 438 7.69 13.56 9.48
CA VAL A 438 8.81 14.49 9.69
C VAL A 438 8.78 15.74 8.80
N THR A 439 8.39 15.61 7.53
CA THR A 439 8.58 16.64 6.51
C THR A 439 7.65 17.85 6.69
N GLU A 440 6.38 17.61 7.03
CA GLU A 440 5.43 18.70 7.29
C GLU A 440 5.74 19.41 8.60
N PHE A 441 6.15 18.66 9.62
CA PHE A 441 6.62 19.23 10.89
C PHE A 441 7.81 20.15 10.66
N TYR A 442 8.87 19.67 10.00
CA TYR A 442 10.07 20.45 9.73
C TYR A 442 9.74 21.76 9.00
N ARG A 443 8.76 21.72 8.08
CA ARG A 443 8.31 22.90 7.34
C ARG A 443 7.68 23.96 8.23
N ARG A 444 6.61 23.59 8.93
CA ARG A 444 5.88 24.52 9.80
C ARG A 444 6.78 25.01 10.95
N PHE A 445 7.61 24.13 11.50
CA PHE A 445 8.41 24.41 12.70
C PHE A 445 9.61 25.33 12.47
N TYR A 446 10.45 25.06 11.45
CA TYR A 446 11.68 25.83 11.24
C TYR A 446 11.56 26.97 10.23
N GLN A 447 10.58 26.93 9.33
CA GLN A 447 10.59 27.78 8.14
C GLN A 447 9.43 28.77 8.18
N ASP A 448 8.24 28.30 8.58
CA ASP A 448 7.09 29.17 8.84
C ASP A 448 7.16 29.80 10.27
N TYR A 449 8.13 29.41 11.11
CA TYR A 449 8.29 29.82 12.52
C TYR A 449 7.09 29.51 13.43
N TYR A 450 6.48 28.34 13.28
CA TYR A 450 5.41 27.89 14.18
C TYR A 450 5.98 27.02 15.30
N ASN A 451 5.40 27.12 16.49
CA ASN A 451 5.48 26.07 17.51
C ASN A 451 4.30 25.10 17.33
N LEU A 452 4.44 23.90 17.89
CA LEU A 452 3.40 22.88 17.91
C LEU A 452 3.06 22.53 19.35
N VAL A 453 1.76 22.58 19.67
CA VAL A 453 1.20 21.81 20.79
C VAL A 453 0.52 20.58 20.22
N LEU A 454 1.02 19.40 20.61
CA LEU A 454 0.32 18.13 20.42
C LEU A 454 -0.63 17.92 21.58
N ARG A 455 -1.92 17.75 21.30
CA ARG A 455 -2.90 17.30 22.29
C ARG A 455 -3.37 15.90 21.92
N MET A 456 -3.18 14.95 22.83
CA MET A 456 -3.71 13.60 22.69
C MET A 456 -4.98 13.47 23.55
N LYS A 457 -6.01 12.86 22.99
CA LYS A 457 -7.15 12.35 23.76
C LYS A 457 -7.33 10.88 23.45
N GLN A 458 -6.99 10.05 24.43
CA GLN A 458 -7.25 8.62 24.40
C GLN A 458 -8.61 8.34 25.05
N MET A 459 -9.36 7.42 24.44
CA MET A 459 -10.62 6.87 24.96
C MET A 459 -10.46 5.35 25.01
N GLY A 460 -10.19 4.81 26.19
CA GLY A 460 -10.20 3.36 26.43
C GLY A 460 -11.62 2.85 26.62
N TRP A 461 -11.99 1.81 25.86
CA TRP A 461 -13.25 1.09 26.03
C TRP A 461 -13.09 -0.10 26.99
N TYR A 462 -11.99 -0.84 26.84
CA TYR A 462 -11.64 -1.95 27.71
C TYR A 462 -10.14 -2.20 27.71
N THR A 463 -9.63 -2.79 28.78
CA THR A 463 -8.30 -3.40 28.80
C THR A 463 -8.45 -4.86 28.39
N LEU A 464 -7.76 -5.28 27.32
CA LEU A 464 -7.57 -6.69 26.98
C LEU A 464 -6.25 -7.15 27.58
N SER A 465 -6.27 -8.20 28.39
CA SER A 465 -5.10 -8.74 29.06
C SER A 465 -5.01 -10.25 28.97
N VAL A 466 -3.78 -10.76 29.04
CA VAL A 466 -3.46 -12.18 29.21
C VAL A 466 -3.46 -12.50 30.70
N SER A 467 -3.96 -13.67 31.05
CA SER A 467 -3.90 -14.26 32.39
C SER A 467 -2.46 -14.30 32.90
N ALA A 468 -2.21 -13.63 34.03
CA ALA A 468 -0.90 -13.67 34.70
C ALA A 468 -0.60 -15.05 35.32
N PHE A 469 -1.62 -15.81 35.72
CA PHE A 469 -1.47 -17.19 36.18
C PHE A 469 -2.79 -17.98 36.16
N PRO A 470 -2.82 -19.20 35.57
CA PRO A 470 -1.82 -19.73 34.65
C PRO A 470 -1.78 -18.89 33.37
N TYR A 471 -0.61 -18.76 32.75
CA TYR A 471 -0.52 -18.23 31.39
C TYR A 471 -1.27 -19.15 30.41
N PRO A 472 -1.81 -18.63 29.30
CA PRO A 472 -2.32 -19.47 28.23
C PRO A 472 -1.23 -20.39 27.68
N LYS A 473 -1.65 -21.44 26.98
CA LYS A 473 -0.71 -22.32 26.28
C LYS A 473 0.09 -21.51 25.25
N LEU A 474 1.35 -21.87 25.06
CA LEU A 474 2.15 -21.32 23.96
C LEU A 474 1.55 -21.77 22.62
N ASN A 475 1.61 -20.88 21.63
CA ASN A 475 1.33 -21.22 20.25
C ASN A 475 2.26 -22.37 19.82
N PRO A 476 1.80 -23.41 19.09
CA PRO A 476 2.65 -24.54 18.72
C PRO A 476 3.96 -24.15 18.02
N THR A 477 3.92 -23.11 17.17
CA THR A 477 5.11 -22.57 16.50
C THR A 477 6.05 -21.87 17.49
N ALA A 478 5.51 -21.13 18.46
CA ALA A 478 6.29 -20.49 19.52
C ALA A 478 6.93 -21.54 20.45
N GLN A 479 6.18 -22.56 20.86
CA GLN A 479 6.69 -23.67 21.68
C GLN A 479 7.87 -24.36 20.99
N VAL A 480 7.72 -24.76 19.71
CA VAL A 480 8.81 -25.37 18.94
C VAL A 480 10.00 -24.41 18.82
N ALA A 481 9.78 -23.11 18.64
CA ALA A 481 10.87 -22.14 18.60
C ALA A 481 11.62 -22.06 19.95
N PHE A 482 10.91 -21.98 21.08
CA PHE A 482 11.51 -22.02 22.42
C PHE A 482 12.28 -23.32 22.69
N ASP A 483 11.72 -24.48 22.32
CA ASP A 483 12.35 -25.79 22.52
C ASP A 483 13.65 -25.97 21.69
N ASN A 484 13.82 -25.18 20.62
CA ASN A 484 15.02 -25.16 19.78
C ASN A 484 15.99 -24.01 20.12
N LEU A 485 15.68 -23.13 21.07
CA LEU A 485 16.63 -22.12 21.55
C LEU A 485 17.74 -22.78 22.37
N PRO A 486 19.01 -22.35 22.22
CA PRO A 486 20.09 -22.79 23.10
C PRO A 486 19.78 -22.49 24.57
N THR A 487 20.01 -23.46 25.46
CA THR A 487 19.77 -23.28 26.91
C THR A 487 20.68 -22.23 27.56
N HIS A 488 21.78 -21.87 26.88
CA HIS A 488 22.69 -20.80 27.25
C HIS A 488 23.02 -19.96 26.02
N PHE A 489 23.05 -18.64 26.16
CA PHE A 489 23.50 -17.76 25.10
C PHE A 489 25.01 -17.90 24.87
N ASP A 490 25.40 -18.17 23.62
CA ASP A 490 26.76 -18.14 23.13
C ASP A 490 26.77 -17.31 21.83
N VAL A 491 27.85 -16.55 21.58
CA VAL A 491 28.01 -15.72 20.39
C VAL A 491 27.91 -16.54 19.10
N LYS A 492 28.30 -17.82 19.13
CA LYS A 492 28.16 -18.73 17.97
C LYS A 492 26.70 -18.98 17.56
N ASP A 493 25.77 -18.87 18.52
CA ASP A 493 24.35 -19.14 18.33
C ASP A 493 23.53 -17.85 18.13
N LEU A 494 24.18 -16.68 18.08
CA LEU A 494 23.57 -15.35 17.93
C LEU A 494 22.54 -15.28 16.80
N LYS A 495 22.77 -15.98 15.68
CA LYS A 495 21.84 -15.97 14.54
C LYS A 495 20.49 -16.62 14.87
N ILE A 496 20.47 -17.68 15.67
CA ILE A 496 19.23 -18.35 16.10
C ILE A 496 18.40 -17.40 16.98
N TRP A 497 19.06 -16.65 17.87
CA TRP A 497 18.42 -15.62 18.69
C TRP A 497 17.90 -14.44 17.86
N GLN A 498 18.66 -14.00 16.84
CA GLN A 498 18.19 -12.96 15.91
C GLN A 498 16.96 -13.41 15.13
N ASP A 499 16.98 -14.62 14.55
CA ASP A 499 15.82 -15.16 13.82
C ASP A 499 14.60 -15.32 14.73
N PHE A 500 14.79 -15.70 16.00
CA PHE A 500 13.71 -15.72 16.99
C PHE A 500 13.13 -14.30 17.23
N PHE A 501 13.98 -13.29 17.46
CA PHE A 501 13.51 -11.92 17.71
C PHE A 501 12.92 -11.23 16.47
N ASP A 502 13.39 -11.56 15.26
CA ASP A 502 12.80 -11.05 14.01
C ASP A 502 11.35 -11.54 13.83
N ILE A 503 11.10 -12.80 14.22
CA ILE A 503 9.81 -13.50 14.10
C ILE A 503 8.84 -13.17 15.24
N PHE A 504 9.33 -13.20 16.49
CA PHE A 504 8.53 -13.10 17.71
C PHE A 504 8.73 -11.79 18.49
N GLY A 505 9.56 -10.86 17.99
CA GLY A 505 9.91 -9.65 18.73
C GLY A 505 10.77 -9.92 19.96
N THR A 506 11.11 -8.85 20.67
CA THR A 506 11.89 -8.93 21.92
C THR A 506 11.01 -8.86 23.17
N HIS A 507 9.74 -8.49 23.00
CA HIS A 507 8.75 -8.30 24.06
C HIS A 507 7.47 -9.08 23.74
N VAL A 508 6.58 -9.23 24.73
CA VAL A 508 5.24 -9.82 24.54
C VAL A 508 4.22 -8.85 25.12
N VAL A 509 3.17 -8.50 24.36
CA VAL A 509 2.13 -7.59 24.87
C VAL A 509 1.17 -8.39 25.75
N VAL A 510 1.42 -8.40 27.06
CA VAL A 510 0.55 -9.12 28.02
C VAL A 510 -0.74 -8.36 28.35
N SER A 511 -0.82 -7.06 28.06
CA SER A 511 -2.02 -6.24 28.28
C SER A 511 -1.99 -5.02 27.38
N SER A 512 -3.15 -4.57 26.89
CA SER A 512 -3.30 -3.32 26.15
C SER A 512 -4.70 -2.71 26.34
N ASN A 513 -4.77 -1.38 26.33
CA ASN A 513 -6.03 -0.64 26.37
C ASN A 513 -6.58 -0.48 24.96
N MET A 514 -7.72 -1.10 24.71
CA MET A 514 -8.43 -1.06 23.43
C MET A 514 -9.39 0.12 23.40
N GLY A 515 -9.43 0.82 22.28
CA GLY A 515 -10.30 1.97 22.07
C GLY A 515 -9.75 2.93 21.03
N GLY A 516 -10.17 4.18 21.12
CA GLY A 516 -9.75 5.25 20.21
C GLY A 516 -8.60 6.09 20.78
N GLN A 517 -7.78 6.63 19.88
CA GLN A 517 -6.96 7.81 20.17
C GLN A 517 -7.21 8.85 19.09
N VAL A 518 -7.31 10.11 19.48
CA VAL A 518 -7.26 11.24 18.54
C VAL A 518 -6.11 12.14 18.95
N TRP A 519 -5.30 12.49 17.97
CA TRP A 519 -4.22 13.47 18.07
C TRP A 519 -4.69 14.73 17.37
N ALA A 520 -4.55 15.88 18.04
CA ALA A 520 -4.65 17.18 17.40
C ALA A 520 -3.30 17.89 17.43
N GLU A 521 -2.98 18.47 16.27
CA GLU A 521 -1.82 19.30 16.09
C GLU A 521 -2.28 20.77 16.05
N THR A 522 -2.08 21.51 17.13
CA THR A 522 -2.30 22.96 17.11
C THR A 522 -1.00 23.67 16.83
N TRP A 523 -0.90 24.14 15.59
CA TRP A 523 0.20 24.94 15.08
C TRP A 523 -0.10 26.42 15.29
N TYR A 524 0.82 27.15 15.94
CA TYR A 524 0.69 28.59 16.20
C TYR A 524 2.05 29.30 16.09
N GLU A 525 2.06 30.59 15.79
CA GLU A 525 3.30 31.35 15.59
C GLU A 525 4.18 31.39 16.85
N LYS A 526 5.50 31.25 16.68
CA LYS A 526 6.47 31.18 17.78
C LYS A 526 6.51 32.43 18.66
N CYS A 527 6.14 33.60 18.11
CA CYS A 527 6.01 34.85 18.84
C CYS A 527 5.11 34.74 20.08
N LEU A 528 4.04 33.93 20.02
CA LEU A 528 3.11 33.73 21.12
C LEU A 528 3.76 33.15 22.37
N THR A 529 4.89 32.41 22.25
CA THR A 529 5.66 31.93 23.42
C THR A 529 6.52 33.00 24.10
N TYR A 530 6.67 34.18 23.49
CA TYR A 530 7.29 35.34 24.12
C TYR A 530 6.25 36.29 24.73
N GLU A 531 5.03 36.31 24.18
CA GLU A 531 3.93 37.19 24.62
C GLU A 531 3.05 36.57 25.71
N HIS A 532 2.94 35.24 25.73
CA HIS A 532 2.06 34.50 26.65
C HIS A 532 2.78 33.37 27.39
N THR A 533 2.29 33.05 28.59
CA THR A 533 2.77 31.92 29.38
C THR A 533 2.30 30.59 28.78
N GLN A 534 3.05 29.52 29.02
CA GLN A 534 2.68 28.18 28.56
C GLN A 534 1.26 27.78 29.02
N THR A 535 0.90 28.07 30.27
CA THR A 535 -0.46 27.83 30.81
C THR A 535 -1.55 28.51 29.99
N TRP A 536 -1.34 29.75 29.55
CA TRP A 536 -2.31 30.46 28.71
C TRP A 536 -2.43 29.81 27.33
N ILE A 537 -1.31 29.39 26.73
CA ILE A 537 -1.30 28.68 25.44
C ILE A 537 -2.06 27.35 25.58
N ASP A 538 -1.77 26.58 26.64
CA ASP A 538 -2.47 25.32 26.94
C ASP A 538 -3.98 25.56 27.13
N GLU A 539 -4.40 26.62 27.82
CA GLU A 539 -5.82 27.01 27.96
C GLU A 539 -6.48 27.38 26.61
N GLN A 540 -5.79 28.12 25.74
CA GLN A 540 -6.32 28.48 24.41
C GLN A 540 -6.42 27.26 23.49
N VAL A 541 -5.41 26.39 23.45
CA VAL A 541 -5.47 25.12 22.72
C VAL A 541 -6.55 24.22 23.31
N THR A 542 -6.74 24.26 24.63
CA THR A 542 -7.74 23.45 25.33
C THR A 542 -9.17 23.86 25.03
N THR A 543 -9.43 25.16 24.91
CA THR A 543 -10.79 25.72 24.73
C THR A 543 -11.31 25.59 23.28
N ASN A 544 -10.41 25.47 22.31
CA ASN A 544 -10.75 25.37 20.88
C ASN A 544 -10.90 23.92 20.38
N TRP A 545 -11.07 22.94 21.30
CA TRP A 545 -11.08 21.51 20.99
C TRP A 545 -12.08 20.71 21.84
#